data_AF-A0A2N1N6G7-F1
#
_entry.id   AF-A0A2N1N6G7-F1
#
_cell.length_a   1.000
_cell.length_b   1.000
_cell.length_c   1.000
_cell.angle_alpha   90.00
_cell.angle_beta   90.00
_cell.angle_gamma   90.00
#
_symmetry.space_group_name_H-M   'P 1'
#
loop_
_entity.id
_entity.type
_entity.pdbx_description
1 polymer ?
#
loop_
_entity_poly.entity_id
_entity_poly.type
_entity_poly.pdbx_seq_one_letter_code
_entity_poly.pdbx_strand_id
1 'polypeptide(L)' 'MGSSQHGLVDDWIRSIKTVYRNNKNSVESCGSDKEKADLLVEMNVKQQVQNISAADIVQTAWVKGKKLKIHG' A
#
# COMPACT_ATOMS: atom_id res chain seq x y z
N MET A 1 6.38 -11.86 23.95
CA MET A 1 6.93 -10.75 24.75
C MET A 1 7.23 -9.60 23.78
N GLY A 2 6.61 -8.42 23.79
CA GLY A 2 5.59 -7.85 24.66
C GLY A 2 4.46 -7.22 23.84
N SER A 3 3.24 -7.35 24.35
CA SER A 3 2.00 -6.84 23.77
C SER A 3 1.74 -5.41 24.26
N SER A 4 2.52 -4.46 23.75
CA SER A 4 2.12 -3.05 23.82
C SER A 4 1.35 -2.77 22.53
N GLN A 5 0.03 -2.84 22.57
CA GLN A 5 -0.78 -2.34 21.46
C GLN A 5 -0.59 -0.83 21.41
N HIS A 6 0.12 -0.34 20.39
CA HIS A 6 0.36 1.09 20.16
C HIS A 6 -0.84 1.77 19.48
N GLY A 7 -2.01 1.12 19.49
CA GLY A 7 -3.28 1.65 18.99
C GLY A 7 -3.19 1.99 17.50
N LEU A 8 -3.37 3.27 17.18
CA LEU A 8 -3.41 3.81 15.81
C LEU A 8 -2.19 3.44 14.96
N VAL A 9 -1.02 3.32 15.59
CA VAL A 9 0.21 2.96 14.89
C VAL A 9 0.15 1.51 14.40
N ASP A 10 -0.43 0.61 15.18
CA ASP A 10 -0.55 -0.80 14.79
C ASP A 10 -1.55 -0.98 13.64
N ASP A 11 -2.62 -0.21 13.63
CA ASP A 11 -3.59 -0.21 12.53
C ASP A 11 -3.00 0.38 11.25
N TRP A 12 -2.18 1.43 11.36
CA TRP A 12 -1.44 1.96 10.22
C TRP A 12 -0.43 0.94 9.67
N ILE A 13 0.38 0.31 10.53
CA ILE A 13 1.34 -0.73 10.13
C ILE A 13 0.64 -1.97 9.57
N ARG A 14 -0.57 -2.29 10.03
CA ARG A 14 -1.35 -3.43 9.52
C ARG A 14 -1.59 -3.32 8.01
N SER A 15 -1.79 -2.11 7.48
CA SER A 15 -1.97 -1.90 6.04
C SER A 15 -0.73 -2.35 5.24
N ILE A 16 0.46 -1.96 5.68
CA ILE A 16 1.75 -2.32 5.07
C ILE A 16 1.99 -3.83 5.20
N LYS A 17 1.69 -4.43 6.36
CA LYS A 17 1.77 -5.88 6.56
C LYS A 17 0.84 -6.65 5.62
N THR A 18 -0.33 -6.11 5.29
CA THR A 18 -1.23 -6.69 4.29
C THR A 18 -0.62 -6.65 2.89
N VAL A 19 -0.04 -5.52 2.49
CA VAL A 19 0.70 -5.42 1.20
C VAL A 19 1.80 -6.47 1.12
N TYR A 20 2.58 -6.62 2.19
CA TYR A 20 3.62 -7.65 2.28
C TYR A 20 3.06 -9.06 2.10
N ARG A 21 1.98 -9.42 2.82
CA ARG A 21 1.37 -10.75 2.72
C ARG A 21 0.87 -11.06 1.32
N ASN A 22 0.24 -10.08 0.66
CA ASN A 22 -0.30 -10.24 -0.69
C ASN A 22 0.80 -10.43 -1.74
N ASN A 23 2.01 -9.93 -1.46
CA ASN A 23 3.15 -10.00 -2.39
C ASN A 23 4.32 -10.83 -1.84
N LYS A 24 4.06 -11.68 -0.84
CA LYS A 24 5.11 -12.36 -0.07
C LYS A 24 6.09 -13.12 -0.95
N ASN A 25 5.60 -13.85 -1.95
CA ASN A 25 6.46 -14.64 -2.84
C ASN A 25 7.43 -13.77 -3.64
N SER A 26 6.98 -12.61 -4.11
CA SER A 26 7.82 -11.67 -4.85
C SER A 26 8.86 -11.02 -3.94
N VAL A 27 8.46 -10.57 -2.75
CA VAL A 27 9.39 -9.96 -1.78
C VAL A 27 10.41 -10.98 -1.29
N GLU A 28 10.00 -12.19 -0.91
CA GLU A 28 10.91 -13.21 -0.40
C GLU A 28 11.87 -13.78 -1.46
N SER A 29 11.60 -13.54 -2.75
CA SER A 29 12.49 -13.91 -3.85
C SER A 29 13.71 -12.98 -4.02
N CYS A 30 13.70 -11.80 -3.38
CA CYS A 30 14.83 -10.86 -3.41
C CYS A 30 16.01 -11.37 -2.57
N GLY A 31 17.23 -11.09 -3.03
CA GLY A 31 18.46 -11.65 -2.45
C GLY A 31 18.93 -10.93 -1.18
N SER A 32 18.59 -9.64 -1.03
CA SER A 32 18.97 -8.82 0.13
C SER A 32 17.78 -8.13 0.79
N ASP A 33 17.90 -7.83 2.09
CA ASP A 33 16.87 -7.11 2.83
C ASP A 33 16.62 -5.70 2.27
N LYS A 34 17.63 -5.09 1.65
CA LYS A 34 17.48 -3.81 0.96
C LYS A 34 16.55 -3.93 -0.25
N GLU A 35 16.78 -4.90 -1.12
CA GLU A 35 15.93 -5.16 -2.28
C GLU A 35 14.49 -5.52 -1.85
N LYS A 36 14.34 -6.27 -0.76
CA LYS A 36 13.03 -6.56 -0.16
C LYS A 36 12.31 -5.29 0.28
N ALA A 37 13.02 -4.39 0.96
CA ALA A 37 12.46 -3.14 1.43
C ALA A 37 12.08 -2.22 0.26
N ASP A 38 12.94 -2.07 -0.74
CA ASP A 38 12.71 -1.25 -1.92
C ASP A 38 11.47 -1.76 -2.70
N LEU A 39 11.39 -3.08 -2.94
CA LEU A 39 10.24 -3.69 -3.61
C LEU A 39 8.94 -3.53 -2.80
N LEU A 40 9.00 -3.66 -1.47
CA LEU A 40 7.82 -3.47 -0.62
C LEU A 40 7.34 -2.01 -0.66
N VAL A 41 8.24 -1.04 -0.76
CA VAL A 41 7.88 0.39 -0.93
C VAL A 41 7.15 0.59 -2.25
N GLU A 42 7.67 0.07 -3.36
CA GLU A 42 7.03 0.17 -4.67
C GLU A 42 5.63 -0.46 -4.68
N MET A 43 5.50 -1.66 -4.10
CA MET A 43 4.21 -2.34 -3.98
C MET A 43 3.22 -1.57 -3.11
N ASN A 44 3.70 -0.97 -2.03
CA ASN A 44 2.87 -0.15 -1.14
C ASN A 44 2.37 1.09 -1.87
N VAL A 45 3.22 1.79 -2.62
CA VAL A 45 2.80 2.96 -3.42
C VAL A 45 1.75 2.56 -4.47
N LYS A 46 1.99 1.47 -5.21
CA LYS A 46 1.04 0.95 -6.20
C LYS A 46 -0.32 0.62 -5.57
N GLN A 47 -0.33 -0.05 -4.41
CA GLN A 47 -1.57 -0.39 -3.72
C GLN A 47 -2.30 0.88 -3.25
N GLN A 48 -1.59 1.90 -2.79
CA GLN A 48 -2.21 3.15 -2.35
C GLN A 48 -2.77 3.97 -3.50
N VAL A 49 -2.10 3.99 -4.65
CA VAL A 49 -2.66 4.57 -5.89
C VAL A 49 -3.97 3.88 -6.26
N GLN A 50 -4.01 2.54 -6.18
CA GLN A 50 -5.25 1.78 -6.43
C GLN A 50 -6.34 2.11 -5.42
N ASN A 51 -6.02 2.17 -4.13
CA ASN A 51 -6.97 2.49 -3.07
C ASN A 51 -7.59 3.88 -3.24
N ILE A 52 -6.76 4.90 -3.54
CA ILE A 52 -7.22 6.26 -3.82
C ILE A 52 -8.07 6.27 -5.09
N SER A 53 -7.62 5.57 -6.13
CA SER A 53 -8.36 5.47 -7.40
C SER A 53 -9.75 4.86 -7.19
N ALA A 54 -9.89 3.89 -6.28
CA ALA A 54 -11.16 3.23 -5.97
C ALA A 54 -12.10 4.06 -5.07
N ALA A 55 -11.65 5.16 -4.48
CA ALA A 55 -12.47 5.96 -3.59
C ALA A 55 -13.64 6.65 -4.34
N ASP A 56 -14.82 6.66 -3.74
CA ASP A 56 -16.05 7.21 -4.33
C ASP A 56 -15.88 8.65 -4.84
N ILE A 57 -15.10 9.48 -4.13
CA ILE A 57 -14.82 10.86 -4.53
C ILE A 57 -14.05 10.94 -5.86
N VAL A 58 -13.09 10.04 -6.08
CA VAL A 58 -12.30 9.97 -7.32
C VAL A 58 -13.15 9.42 -8.45
N GLN A 59 -13.87 8.32 -8.19
CA GLN A 59 -14.79 7.72 -9.15
C GLN A 59 -15.84 8.73 -9.62
N THR A 60 -16.46 9.44 -8.69
CA THR A 60 -17.44 10.50 -8.99
C THR A 60 -16.83 11.63 -9.81
N ALA A 61 -15.58 12.04 -9.53
CA ALA A 61 -14.90 13.08 -10.29
C ALA A 61 -14.70 12.66 -11.75
N TRP A 62 -14.28 11.41 -12.00
CA TRP A 62 -14.14 10.87 -13.35
C TRP A 62 -15.49 10.74 -14.08
N VAL A 63 -16.54 10.24 -13.42
CA VAL A 63 -17.89 10.16 -14.00
C VAL A 63 -18.41 11.56 -14.39
N LYS A 64 -18.08 12.60 -13.62
CA LYS A 64 -18.42 14.00 -13.93
C LYS A 64 -17.50 14.64 -14.98
N GLY A 65 -16.62 13.87 -15.62
CA GLY A 65 -15.72 14.34 -16.68
C GLY A 65 -14.59 15.23 -16.18
N LYS A 66 -14.29 15.27 -14.87
CA LYS A 66 -13.16 16.05 -14.36
C LYS A 66 -11.85 15.40 -14.81
N LYS A 67 -10.94 16.23 -15.34
CA LYS A 67 -9.57 15.79 -15.66
C LYS A 67 -8.78 15.63 -14.37
N LEU A 68 -8.73 14.40 -13.86
CA LEU A 68 -7.97 14.01 -12.67
C LEU A 68 -7.05 12.84 -13.02
N LYS A 69 -5.79 12.91 -12.56
CA LYS A 69 -4.79 11.85 -12.68
C LYS A 69 -4.19 11.57 -11.31
N ILE A 70 -3.88 10.31 -11.05
CA ILE A 70 -3.22 9.86 -9.82
C ILE A 70 -1.88 9.24 -10.24
N HIS A 71 -0.83 9.56 -9.49
CA HIS A 71 0.54 9.10 -9.75
C HIS A 71 1.13 8.49 -8.48
N GLY A 72 1.92 7.44 -8.66
CA GLY A 72 2.71 6.76 -7.64
C GLY A 72 3.51 5.64 -8.29
#